data_AF-A0A7Y0JTZ6-F1
#
_entry.id   AF-A0A7Y0JTZ6-F1
#
_cell.length_a   1.000
_cell.length_b   1.000
_cell.length_c   1.000
_cell.angle_alpha   90.00
_cell.angle_beta   90.00
_cell.angle_gamma   90.00
#
_symmetry.space_group_name_H-M   'P 1'
#
loop_
_entity.id
_entity.type
_entity.pdbx_description
1 polymer ?
#
loop_
_entity_poly.entity_id
_entity_poly.type
_entity_poly.pdbx_seq_one_letter_code
_entity_poly.pdbx_strand_id
1 'polypeptide(L)' 'MDDALRAYDVGRADGLAGLRDHVMATDPDMGADYRVGLADGQLELFQKNLLAAVRRALGDAA' A
#
# COMPACT_ATOMS: atom_id res chain seq x y z
N MET A 1 -17.22 -12.72 0.12
CA MET A 1 -17.16 -11.26 0.25
C MET A 1 -16.07 -10.87 1.24
N ASP A 2 -15.99 -11.53 2.39
CA ASP A 2 -14.92 -11.30 3.39
C ASP A 2 -13.50 -11.59 2.88
N ASP A 3 -13.29 -12.63 2.09
CA ASP A 3 -11.92 -12.95 1.61
C ASP A 3 -11.36 -11.94 0.62
N ALA A 4 -12.21 -11.34 -0.22
CA ALA A 4 -11.80 -10.27 -1.15
C ALA A 4 -11.39 -9.01 -0.39
N LEU A 5 -12.22 -8.60 0.59
CA LEU A 5 -11.91 -7.44 1.44
C LEU A 5 -10.65 -7.70 2.29
N ARG A 6 -10.50 -8.90 2.84
CA ARG A 6 -9.29 -9.29 3.58
C ARG A 6 -8.05 -9.29 2.68
N ALA A 7 -8.15 -9.79 1.45
CA ALA A 7 -7.05 -9.77 0.50
C ALA A 7 -6.64 -8.33 0.15
N TYR A 8 -7.62 -7.45 -0.07
CA TYR A 8 -7.39 -6.02 -0.23
C TYR A 8 -6.69 -5.41 0.99
N ASP A 9 -7.17 -5.65 2.20
CA ASP A 9 -6.59 -5.08 3.42
C ASP A 9 -5.14 -5.54 3.65
N VAL A 10 -4.86 -6.81 3.38
CA VAL A 10 -3.48 -7.36 3.43
C VAL A 10 -2.60 -6.66 2.38
N GLY A 11 -3.08 -6.53 1.14
CA GLY A 11 -2.37 -5.80 0.10
C GLY A 11 -2.08 -4.36 0.49
N ARG A 12 -3.07 -3.66 1.03
CA ARG A 12 -2.91 -2.27 1.48
C ARG A 12 -1.88 -2.14 2.58
N ALA A 13 -1.89 -3.04 3.56
CA ALA A 13 -0.90 -3.07 4.63
C ALA A 13 0.53 -3.29 4.08
N ASP A 14 0.70 -4.24 3.16
CA ASP A 14 1.98 -4.49 2.50
C ASP A 14 2.46 -3.28 1.70
N GLY A 15 1.57 -2.63 0.95
CA GLY A 15 1.87 -1.44 0.16
C GLY A 15 2.32 -0.27 1.04
N LEU A 16 1.69 -0.10 2.20
CA LEU A 16 2.09 0.88 3.21
C LEU A 16 3.46 0.59 3.82
N ALA A 17 3.82 -0.69 3.95
CA ALA A 17 5.12 -1.13 4.41
C ALA A 17 6.20 -1.11 3.31
N GLY A 18 5.84 -0.85 2.05
CA GLY A 18 6.75 -0.97 0.91
C GLY A 18 7.14 -2.42 0.59
N LEU A 19 6.33 -3.38 1.02
CA LEU A 19 6.54 -4.81 0.82
C LEU A 19 5.61 -5.33 -0.29
N ARG A 20 5.93 -6.52 -0.81
CA ARG A 20 5.08 -7.24 -1.76
C ARG A 20 5.19 -8.75 -1.52
N ASP A 21 4.06 -9.38 -1.23
CA ASP A 21 3.92 -10.82 -1.24
C ASP A 21 3.68 -11.30 -2.68
N HIS A 22 4.70 -11.93 -3.26
CA HIS A 22 4.64 -12.46 -4.61
C HIS A 22 3.72 -13.67 -4.74
N VAL A 23 3.58 -14.47 -3.69
CA VAL A 23 2.71 -15.66 -3.69
C VAL A 23 1.27 -15.20 -3.74
N MET A 24 0.87 -14.33 -2.82
CA MET A 24 -0.50 -13.80 -2.75
C MET A 24 -0.85 -12.96 -3.98
N ALA A 25 0.10 -12.19 -4.54
CA ALA A 25 -0.12 -11.43 -5.76
C ALA A 25 -0.41 -12.28 -7.01
N THR A 26 -0.01 -13.56 -7.00
CA THR A 26 -0.26 -14.51 -8.10
C THR A 26 -1.39 -15.49 -7.81
N ASP A 27 -2.01 -15.39 -6.64
CA ASP A 27 -3.14 -16.22 -6.29
C ASP A 27 -4.32 -15.96 -7.26
N PRO A 28 -4.90 -17.01 -7.86
CA PRO A 28 -5.94 -16.85 -8.88
C PRO A 28 -7.25 -16.30 -8.32
N ASP A 29 -7.52 -16.50 -7.03
CA ASP A 29 -8.78 -16.12 -6.39
C ASP A 29 -8.65 -14.78 -5.64
N MET A 30 -7.51 -14.55 -4.97
CA MET A 30 -7.29 -13.38 -4.11
C MET A 30 -6.31 -12.35 -4.68
N GLY A 31 -5.52 -12.73 -5.69
CA GLY A 31 -4.42 -11.90 -6.20
C GLY A 31 -4.88 -10.63 -6.91
N ALA A 32 -6.12 -10.56 -7.40
CA ALA A 32 -6.69 -9.34 -7.93
C ALA A 32 -6.91 -8.29 -6.83
N ASP A 33 -7.67 -8.66 -5.79
CA ASP A 33 -7.99 -7.76 -4.67
C ASP A 33 -6.74 -7.36 -3.88
N TYR A 34 -5.82 -8.29 -3.64
CA TYR A 34 -4.52 -8.01 -3.04
C TYR A 34 -3.73 -6.94 -3.82
N ARG A 35 -3.64 -7.06 -5.15
CA ARG A 35 -2.88 -6.10 -5.97
C ARG A 35 -3.51 -4.71 -5.98
N VAL A 36 -4.84 -4.62 -5.88
CA VAL A 36 -5.55 -3.33 -5.74
C VAL A 36 -5.17 -2.68 -4.42
N GLY A 37 -5.28 -3.41 -3.30
CA GLY A 37 -4.86 -2.92 -2.00
C GLY A 37 -3.39 -2.50 -1.98
N LEU A 38 -2.52 -3.32 -2.57
CA LEU A 38 -1.08 -3.05 -2.68
C LEU A 38 -0.80 -1.71 -3.38
N ALA A 39 -1.46 -1.45 -4.51
CA ALA A 39 -1.30 -0.20 -5.24
C ALA A 39 -1.77 1.02 -4.42
N ASP A 40 -2.92 0.91 -3.75
CA ASP A 40 -3.44 1.96 -2.88
C ASP A 40 -2.49 2.25 -1.71
N GLY A 41 -1.97 1.21 -1.06
CA GLY A 41 -1.01 1.35 0.04
C GLY A 41 0.30 2.00 -0.40
N GLN A 42 0.81 1.65 -1.58
CA GLN A 42 2.01 2.28 -2.16
C GLN A 42 1.77 3.75 -2.49
N LEU A 43 0.58 4.10 -3.01
CA LEU A 43 0.23 5.49 -3.27
C LEU A 43 0.13 6.29 -1.97
N GLU A 44 -0.47 5.71 -0.93
CA GLU A 44 -0.56 6.34 0.39
C GLU A 44 0.84 6.56 1.00
N LEU A 45 1.73 5.57 0.93
CA LEU A 45 3.13 5.70 1.37
C LEU A 45 3.86 6.81 0.60
N PHE A 46 3.70 6.85 -0.72
CA PHE A 46 4.27 7.89 -1.56
C PHE A 46 3.77 9.29 -1.16
N GLN A 47 2.46 9.46 -0.97
CA GLN A 47 1.87 10.74 -0.56
C GLN A 47 2.40 11.21 0.80
N LYS A 48 2.51 10.31 1.78
CA LYS A 48 3.09 10.61 3.10
C LYS A 48 4.54 11.09 2.97
N ASN A 49 5.35 10.37 2.18
CA ASN A 49 6.75 10.72 1.96
C ASN A 49 6.91 12.05 1.21
N LEU A 50 6.05 12.32 0.23
CA LEU A 50 6.03 13.59 -0.51
C LEU A 50 5.70 14.75 0.42
N LEU A 51 4.65 14.63 1.24
CA LEU A 51 4.28 15.67 2.20
C LEU A 51 5.38 15.92 3.24
N ALA A 52 6.01 14.87 3.75
CA ALA A 52 7.14 15.00 4.66
C ALA A 52 8.32 15.72 3.99
N ALA A 53 8.63 15.39 2.73
CA ALA A 53 9.68 16.06 1.98
C ALA A 53 9.38 17.55 1.74
N VAL A 54 8.13 17.89 1.39
CA VAL A 54 7.69 19.28 1.19
C VAL A 54 7.79 20.07 2.49
N ARG A 55 7.31 19.54 3.62
CA ARG A 55 7.42 20.19 4.94
C ARG A 55 8.88 20.45 5.31
N ARG A 56 9.75 19.45 5.14
CA ARG A 56 11.19 19.62 5.35
C ARG A 56 11.80 20.71 4.47
N ALA A 57 11.37 20.81 3.20
CA ALA A 57 11.85 21.85 2.29
C ALA A 57 11.38 23.26 2.67
N LEU A 58 10.21 23.38 3.30
CA LEU A 58 9.67 24.65 3.82
C LEU A 58 10.28 25.05 5.17
N GLY A 59 11.05 24.17 5.81
CA GLY A 59 11.67 24.42 7.10
C GLY A 59 10.75 24.14 8.30
N ASP A 60 9.62 23.47 8.08
CA ASP A 60 8.81 22.92 9.17
C ASP A 60 9.63 21.81 9.84
N ALA A 61 10.20 22.10 11.00
CA ALA A 61 10.91 21.11 11.81
C ALA A 61 9.94 19.97 12.15
N ALA A 62 10.37 18.74 11.90
CA ALA A 62 9.62 17.52 12.15
C ALA A 62 9.26 17.34 13.63
#